data_AF-A0AAD5EBQ2-F1
#
_entry.id   AF-A0AAD5EBQ2-F1
#
_cell.length_a   1.000
_cell.length_b   1.000
_cell.length_c   1.000
_cell.angle_alpha   90.00
_cell.angle_beta   90.00
_cell.angle_gamma   90.00
#
_symmetry.space_group_name_H-M   'P 1'
#
loop_
_entity.id
_entity.type
_entity.pdbx_description
1 polymer ?
#
loop_
_entity_poly.entity_id
_entity_poly.type
_entity_poly.pdbx_seq_one_letter_code
_entity_poly.pdbx_strand_id
1 'polypeptide(L)'
;MEVDEKEEKDLEVYLPGKALGKDEVLEADQSVYEMLHKLNVEWPCLSFDVLQDRLGDERKTYPATAYVVAGTSAPNARDNELIVMKMSQLHKTQNDDESDDEDADGVDDDAILESRSLRHNGGINRVRVMPQQNEKNIAATWSDTGKVHIYDVTPYINSLDTPGTQPSKFQRPLFTVDSHMGNEGFAMDWSVLDTGRLLTGDIASNIYLTNQTQSGYKADMMPFKGHTSSVEDLQWSPTERNVFASCSADQTVKIWDTRNKKKHAVSIQASSTDVNVITWNKKASYLLASGGDDGIFNVWDLRTFTSSKAPSPVATFKWHNAPITSIEWHPTEESIIGVAGADDQISIWDLSVEPDTEEGGQQITEDGVEIPPQLLFVHQGQSEIKEIHWHKQIPGCMISTAGTGFNIFKTISV
;
A
#
# COMPACT_ATOMS: atom_id res chain seq x y z
N MET A 1 4.16 -31.52 44.52
CA MET A 1 4.40 -30.79 43.27
C MET A 1 3.08 -30.11 43.00
N GLU A 2 2.97 -28.86 43.43
CA GLU A 2 1.85 -28.01 43.04
C GLU A 2 1.99 -27.80 41.53
N VAL A 3 0.91 -28.12 40.82
CA VAL A 3 0.76 -27.80 39.41
C VAL A 3 0.39 -26.32 39.40
N ASP A 4 1.28 -25.46 38.91
CA ASP A 4 0.95 -24.06 38.63
C ASP A 4 -0.18 -24.06 37.60
N GLU A 5 -1.41 -23.88 38.07
CA GLU A 5 -2.52 -23.41 37.25
C GLU A 5 -2.10 -22.04 36.72
N LYS A 6 -1.68 -21.98 35.45
CA LYS A 6 -1.59 -20.70 34.74
C LYS A 6 -3.00 -20.15 34.71
N GLU A 7 -3.26 -19.12 35.51
CA GLU A 7 -4.44 -18.27 35.35
C GLU A 7 -4.50 -17.83 33.88
N GLU A 8 -5.47 -18.35 33.12
CA GLU A 8 -5.87 -17.76 31.85
C GLU A 8 -6.30 -16.33 32.17
N LYS A 9 -5.47 -15.36 31.77
CA LYS A 9 -5.87 -13.97 31.83
C LYS A 9 -7.00 -13.78 30.83
N ASP A 10 -8.14 -13.32 31.30
CA ASP A 10 -9.26 -12.93 30.44
C ASP A 10 -8.75 -11.97 29.35
N LEU A 11 -8.83 -12.39 28.09
CA LEU A 11 -8.53 -11.54 26.94
C LEU A 11 -9.67 -10.52 26.81
N GLU A 12 -9.34 -9.24 26.90
CA GLU A 12 -10.29 -8.16 26.63
C GLU A 12 -10.15 -7.68 25.18
N VAL A 13 -11.28 -7.53 24.48
CA VAL A 13 -11.29 -6.91 23.16
C VAL A 13 -10.78 -5.48 23.28
N TYR A 14 -9.70 -5.19 22.56
CA TYR A 14 -9.17 -3.83 22.48
C TYR A 14 -10.02 -3.00 21.53
N LEU A 15 -10.50 -1.85 22.02
CA LEU A 15 -11.21 -0.88 21.22
C LEU A 15 -10.30 0.31 20.92
N PRO A 16 -10.21 0.75 19.65
CA PRO A 16 -9.38 1.88 19.26
C PRO A 16 -9.69 3.14 20.07
N GLY A 17 -8.64 3.72 20.68
CA GLY A 17 -8.75 4.87 21.59
C GLY A 17 -8.52 4.55 23.06
N LYS A 18 -8.59 3.26 23.46
CA LYS A 18 -8.18 2.82 24.80
C LYS A 18 -6.65 2.93 24.93
N ALA A 19 -6.18 3.56 26.00
CA ALA A 19 -4.74 3.57 26.28
C ALA A 19 -4.33 2.20 26.81
N LEU A 20 -3.28 1.61 26.23
CA LEU A 20 -2.70 0.38 26.78
C LEU A 20 -2.07 0.65 28.14
N GLY A 21 -2.31 -0.24 29.09
CA GLY A 21 -1.55 -0.31 30.33
C GLY A 21 -0.06 -0.48 30.06
N LYS A 22 0.77 -0.12 31.04
CA LYS A 22 2.24 -0.12 30.91
C LYS A 22 2.83 -1.47 30.45
N ASP A 23 2.15 -2.57 30.78
CA ASP A 23 2.59 -3.94 30.50
C ASP A 23 1.56 -4.70 29.63
N GLU A 24 0.60 -4.00 29.02
CA GLU A 24 -0.37 -4.58 28.09
C GLU A 24 0.20 -4.60 26.68
N VAL A 25 -0.07 -5.66 25.94
CA VAL A 25 0.33 -5.83 24.54
C VAL A 25 -0.90 -6.23 23.75
N LEU A 26 -1.02 -5.71 22.53
CA LEU A 26 -2.06 -6.13 21.61
C LEU A 26 -1.69 -7.49 21.01
N GLU A 27 -2.58 -8.45 21.19
CA GLU A 27 -2.55 -9.72 20.48
C GLU A 27 -3.68 -9.73 19.45
N ALA A 28 -3.38 -10.21 18.25
CA ALA A 28 -4.38 -10.34 17.21
C ALA A 28 -5.29 -11.52 17.57
N ASP A 29 -6.60 -11.28 17.61
CA ASP A 29 -7.58 -12.36 17.66
C ASP A 29 -7.44 -13.18 16.37
N GLN A 30 -6.96 -14.41 16.48
CA GLN A 30 -6.68 -15.27 15.34
C GLN A 30 -7.97 -15.72 14.63
N SER A 31 -9.10 -15.79 15.35
CA SER A 31 -10.38 -16.28 14.83
C SER A 31 -10.96 -15.42 13.70
N VAL A 32 -10.55 -14.16 13.62
CA VAL A 32 -11.02 -13.19 12.61
C VAL A 32 -10.14 -13.14 11.35
N TYR A 33 -9.10 -13.98 11.28
CA TYR A 33 -8.22 -14.12 10.12
C TYR A 33 -8.36 -15.52 9.51
N GLU A 34 -8.58 -15.60 8.20
CA GLU A 34 -8.39 -16.86 7.46
C GLU A 34 -6.89 -17.18 7.33
N MET A 35 -6.05 -16.15 7.26
CA MET A 35 -4.60 -16.26 7.17
C MET A 35 -3.97 -15.02 7.81
N LEU A 36 -2.98 -15.21 8.67
CA LEU A 36 -2.16 -14.12 9.23
C LEU A 36 -0.74 -14.62 9.45
N HIS A 37 0.23 -14.01 8.76
CA HIS A 37 1.65 -14.29 8.93
C HIS A 37 2.42 -13.00 9.17
N LYS A 38 3.33 -13.04 10.15
CA LYS A 38 4.26 -11.95 10.49
C LYS A 38 5.65 -12.33 10.01
N LEU A 39 6.25 -11.49 9.18
CA LEU A 39 7.50 -11.79 8.48
C LEU A 39 8.53 -10.70 8.79
N ASN A 40 9.59 -11.09 9.51
CA ASN A 40 10.64 -10.17 9.93
C ASN A 40 11.65 -9.91 8.81
N VAL A 41 12.11 -8.68 8.70
CA VAL A 41 13.17 -8.25 7.77
C VAL A 41 14.28 -7.54 8.54
N GLU A 42 15.49 -7.54 7.98
CA GLU A 42 16.66 -6.90 8.60
C GLU A 42 16.50 -5.38 8.71
N TRP A 43 16.00 -4.75 7.64
CA TRP A 43 15.79 -3.32 7.57
C TRP A 43 14.33 -3.01 7.27
N PRO A 44 13.75 -1.98 7.91
CA PRO A 44 12.39 -1.56 7.62
C PRO A 44 12.30 -1.07 6.17
N CYS A 45 11.17 -1.38 5.55
CA CYS A 45 10.86 -0.96 4.20
C CYS A 45 9.81 0.15 4.23
N LEU A 46 10.14 1.32 3.68
CA LEU A 46 9.18 2.42 3.55
C LEU A 46 8.11 2.12 2.52
N SER A 47 8.45 1.29 1.53
CA SER A 47 7.55 0.96 0.44
C SER A 47 7.84 -0.41 -0.15
N PHE A 48 6.80 -1.04 -0.65
CA PHE A 48 6.85 -2.26 -1.44
C PHE A 48 5.79 -2.23 -2.54
N ASP A 49 5.84 -3.22 -3.44
CA ASP A 49 4.74 -3.51 -4.37
C ASP A 49 4.68 -5.02 -4.62
N VAL A 50 3.48 -5.50 -4.93
CA VAL A 50 3.20 -6.92 -5.18
C VAL A 50 3.65 -7.29 -6.59
N LEU A 51 4.51 -8.30 -6.67
CA LEU A 51 4.95 -8.87 -7.94
C LEU A 51 3.94 -9.89 -8.43
N GLN A 52 3.55 -9.78 -9.70
CA GLN A 52 2.67 -10.77 -10.30
C GLN A 52 3.48 -12.03 -10.67
N ASP A 53 3.10 -13.16 -10.10
CA ASP A 53 3.72 -14.46 -10.32
C ASP A 53 2.99 -15.29 -11.40
N ARG A 54 3.49 -16.50 -11.65
CA ARG A 54 2.96 -17.44 -12.64
C ARG A 54 2.19 -18.62 -12.02
N LEU A 55 1.81 -18.51 -10.75
CA LEU A 55 1.08 -19.55 -10.01
C LEU A 55 -0.43 -19.53 -10.30
N GLY A 56 -0.91 -18.55 -11.07
CA GLY A 56 -2.31 -18.38 -11.44
C GLY A 56 -2.98 -17.23 -10.70
N ASP A 57 -4.15 -16.84 -11.18
CA ASP A 57 -5.01 -15.81 -10.58
C ASP A 57 -6.11 -16.47 -9.73
N GLU A 58 -6.79 -15.69 -8.88
CA GLU A 58 -7.88 -16.16 -8.01
C GLU A 58 -7.48 -17.37 -7.13
N ARG A 59 -6.25 -17.36 -6.60
CA ARG A 59 -5.71 -18.45 -5.79
C ARG A 59 -6.33 -18.43 -4.40
N LYS A 60 -7.09 -19.47 -4.07
CA LYS A 60 -7.81 -19.66 -2.79
C LYS A 60 -7.34 -20.87 -1.99
N THR A 61 -6.35 -21.60 -2.51
CA THR A 61 -5.82 -22.83 -1.88
C THR A 61 -4.58 -22.51 -1.04
N TYR A 62 -4.42 -23.28 0.05
CA TYR A 62 -3.32 -23.14 1.00
C TYR A 62 -2.36 -24.35 0.92
N PRO A 63 -1.06 -24.19 1.26
CA PRO A 63 -0.41 -22.92 1.56
C PRO A 63 -0.31 -22.00 0.34
N ALA A 64 -0.47 -20.71 0.57
CA ALA A 64 -0.27 -19.70 -0.45
C ALA A 64 1.22 -19.35 -0.61
N THR A 65 1.54 -18.71 -1.73
CA THR A 65 2.84 -18.10 -2.00
C THR A 65 2.62 -16.73 -2.62
N ALA A 66 3.38 -15.73 -2.18
CA ALA A 66 3.33 -14.37 -2.68
C ALA A 66 4.76 -13.85 -2.95
N TYR A 67 4.88 -12.94 -3.90
CA TYR A 67 6.14 -12.29 -4.24
C TYR A 67 5.97 -10.78 -4.11
N VAL A 68 6.95 -10.13 -3.51
CA VAL A 68 6.97 -8.66 -3.39
C VAL A 68 8.34 -8.13 -3.70
N VAL A 69 8.40 -6.86 -4.10
CA VAL A 69 9.63 -6.08 -4.17
C VAL A 69 9.54 -4.91 -3.20
N ALA A 70 10.53 -4.74 -2.35
CA ALA A 70 10.56 -3.74 -1.30
C ALA A 70 11.88 -2.96 -1.29
N GLY A 71 11.81 -1.71 -0.86
CA GLY A 71 12.97 -0.84 -0.74
C GLY A 71 13.33 -0.58 0.72
N THR A 72 14.58 -0.83 1.10
CA THR A 72 15.03 -0.58 2.47
C THR A 72 15.22 0.90 2.77
N SER A 73 15.11 1.26 4.04
CA SER A 73 15.60 2.52 4.59
C SER A 73 16.59 2.27 5.73
N ALA A 74 17.84 2.07 5.35
CA ALA A 74 18.97 1.90 6.26
C ALA A 74 19.65 3.26 6.54
N PRO A 75 20.16 3.51 7.77
CA PRO A 75 20.77 4.78 8.15
C PRO A 75 21.98 5.19 7.28
N ASN A 76 22.72 4.20 6.77
CA ASN A 76 23.84 4.43 5.88
C ASN A 76 23.41 4.22 4.43
N ALA A 77 23.64 5.23 3.60
CA ALA A 77 23.25 5.23 2.19
C ALA A 77 23.75 4.00 1.39
N ARG A 78 24.86 3.37 1.80
CA ARG A 78 25.43 2.20 1.09
C ARG A 78 24.90 0.84 1.54
N ASP A 79 24.16 0.82 2.63
CA ASP A 79 23.60 -0.41 3.21
C ASP A 79 22.17 -0.66 2.68
N ASN A 80 21.66 0.25 1.86
CA ASN A 80 20.35 0.11 1.25
C ASN A 80 20.34 -0.90 0.09
N GLU A 81 19.24 -1.62 -0.03
CA GLU A 81 19.01 -2.64 -1.05
C GLU A 81 17.57 -2.56 -1.59
N LEU A 82 17.42 -2.85 -2.89
CA LEU A 82 16.11 -3.23 -3.46
C LEU A 82 16.00 -4.75 -3.33
N ILE A 83 15.01 -5.19 -2.57
CA ILE A 83 14.84 -6.59 -2.14
C ILE A 83 13.65 -7.19 -2.86
N VAL A 84 13.84 -8.34 -3.50
CA VAL A 84 12.77 -9.21 -3.99
C VAL A 84 12.59 -10.33 -2.99
N MET A 85 11.36 -10.54 -2.53
CA MET A 85 11.01 -11.50 -1.50
C MET A 85 9.98 -12.49 -2.01
N LYS A 86 10.12 -13.75 -1.60
CA LYS A 86 9.15 -14.83 -1.76
C LYS A 86 8.67 -15.21 -0.36
N MET A 87 7.37 -15.03 -0.14
CA MET A 87 6.66 -15.41 1.06
C MET A 87 5.93 -16.72 0.74
N SER A 88 6.34 -17.83 1.34
CA SER A 88 5.81 -19.17 1.03
C SER A 88 5.42 -19.93 2.30
N GLN A 89 4.75 -21.07 2.14
CA GLN A 89 4.15 -21.79 3.28
C GLN A 89 3.17 -20.90 4.08
N LEU A 90 2.42 -20.07 3.36
CA LEU A 90 1.41 -19.23 3.99
C LEU A 90 0.17 -20.07 4.23
N HIS A 91 0.12 -20.79 5.35
CA HIS A 91 -0.98 -21.66 5.75
C HIS A 91 -2.17 -20.85 6.30
N LYS A 92 -3.33 -21.51 6.44
CA LYS A 92 -4.46 -20.91 7.16
C LYS A 92 -4.09 -20.69 8.62
N THR A 93 -4.65 -19.63 9.21
CA THR A 93 -4.57 -19.44 10.65
C THR A 93 -5.32 -20.59 11.33
N GLN A 94 -4.69 -21.25 12.31
CA GLN A 94 -5.34 -22.28 13.11
C GLN A 94 -6.17 -21.62 14.22
N ASN A 95 -7.39 -22.11 14.42
CA ASN A 95 -8.24 -21.73 15.54
C ASN A 95 -8.29 -22.90 16.53
N ASP A 96 -8.16 -22.62 17.82
CA ASP A 96 -8.13 -23.65 18.88
C ASP A 96 -9.38 -24.55 18.85
N ASP A 97 -10.51 -24.05 18.32
CA ASP A 97 -11.78 -24.77 18.19
C ASP A 97 -11.82 -25.82 17.06
N GLU A 98 -10.88 -25.82 16.10
CA GLU A 98 -10.83 -26.79 14.97
C GLU A 98 -9.84 -27.95 15.21
N SER A 99 -9.26 -28.04 16.41
CA SER A 99 -8.21 -29.01 16.76
C SER A 99 -8.68 -30.46 16.97
N ASP A 100 -9.98 -30.75 16.81
CA ASP A 100 -10.59 -32.08 17.02
C ASP A 100 -10.66 -32.96 15.74
N ASP A 101 -10.22 -32.47 14.57
CA ASP A 101 -10.15 -33.31 13.37
C ASP A 101 -8.94 -34.27 13.43
N GLU A 102 -9.20 -35.57 13.65
CA GLU A 102 -8.19 -36.65 13.71
C GLU A 102 -7.39 -36.85 12.39
N ASP A 103 -7.71 -36.11 11.33
CA ASP A 103 -6.99 -36.05 10.04
C ASP A 103 -6.24 -34.71 9.82
N ALA A 104 -6.18 -33.83 10.83
CA ALA A 104 -5.40 -32.60 10.79
C ALA A 104 -3.90 -32.90 10.97
N ASP A 105 -3.29 -33.56 9.97
CA ASP A 105 -1.84 -33.54 9.71
C ASP A 105 -1.37 -32.13 9.28
N GLY A 106 -2.03 -31.07 9.76
CA GLY A 106 -1.70 -29.68 9.52
C GLY A 106 -0.42 -29.35 10.26
N VAL A 107 0.71 -29.67 9.62
CA VAL A 107 2.03 -29.29 10.09
C VAL A 107 2.00 -27.77 10.35
N ASP A 108 2.30 -27.39 11.59
CA ASP A 108 2.54 -26.02 12.04
C ASP A 108 3.84 -25.49 11.40
N ASP A 109 3.83 -25.43 10.07
CA ASP A 109 4.97 -24.98 9.28
C ASP A 109 4.96 -23.45 9.24
N ASP A 110 5.92 -22.87 9.94
CA ASP A 110 6.21 -21.43 9.92
C ASP A 110 6.33 -20.92 8.48
N ALA A 111 5.71 -19.77 8.18
CA ALA A 111 5.87 -19.14 6.88
C ALA A 111 7.36 -18.86 6.58
N ILE A 112 7.77 -19.21 5.36
CA ILE A 112 9.15 -19.06 4.91
C ILE A 112 9.27 -17.75 4.11
N LEU A 113 10.14 -16.87 4.59
CA LEU A 113 10.59 -15.67 3.86
C LEU A 113 11.97 -15.88 3.23
N GLU A 114 12.01 -16.01 1.92
CA GLU A 114 13.26 -16.00 1.15
C GLU A 114 13.44 -14.67 0.43
N SER A 115 14.68 -14.16 0.37
CA SER A 115 14.97 -12.89 -0.29
C SER A 115 16.19 -12.94 -1.21
N ARG A 116 16.17 -12.08 -2.23
CA ARG A 116 17.30 -11.75 -3.11
C ARG A 116 17.33 -10.25 -3.27
N SER A 117 18.51 -9.67 -3.30
CA SER A 117 18.63 -8.21 -3.30
C SER A 117 19.70 -7.70 -4.23
N LEU A 118 19.53 -6.45 -4.65
CA LEU A 118 20.54 -5.66 -5.33
C LEU A 118 20.83 -4.40 -4.54
N ARG A 119 22.10 -4.01 -4.50
CA ARG A 119 22.53 -2.83 -3.77
C ARG A 119 21.95 -1.57 -4.39
N HIS A 120 21.46 -0.70 -3.54
CA HIS A 120 20.90 0.58 -3.89
C HIS A 120 21.69 1.69 -3.18
N ASN A 121 21.94 2.80 -3.85
CA ASN A 121 22.64 3.92 -3.23
C ASN A 121 21.62 4.96 -2.75
N GLY A 122 21.51 5.11 -1.43
CA GLY A 122 20.48 5.92 -0.78
C GLY A 122 19.26 5.08 -0.37
N GLY A 123 18.51 5.60 0.59
CA GLY A 123 17.22 5.04 1.01
C GLY A 123 16.22 5.04 -0.14
N ILE A 124 15.31 4.07 -0.10
CA ILE A 124 14.26 3.92 -1.11
C ILE A 124 12.93 4.39 -0.50
N ASN A 125 12.48 5.56 -0.94
CA ASN A 125 11.26 6.23 -0.49
C ASN A 125 10.00 5.56 -1.05
N ARG A 126 10.04 5.10 -2.31
CA ARG A 126 8.93 4.39 -2.95
C ARG A 126 9.39 3.33 -3.93
N VAL A 127 8.66 2.22 -4.01
CA VAL A 127 8.84 1.17 -5.03
C VAL A 127 7.52 0.96 -5.77
N ARG A 128 7.57 0.87 -7.10
CA ARG A 128 6.41 0.50 -7.93
C ARG A 128 6.81 -0.44 -9.05
N VAL A 129 6.04 -1.49 -9.24
CA VAL A 129 6.19 -2.48 -10.30
C VAL A 129 5.35 -2.06 -11.49
N MET A 130 5.93 -2.13 -12.68
CA MET A 130 5.21 -1.85 -13.92
C MET A 130 4.11 -2.92 -14.11
N PRO A 131 2.83 -2.52 -14.25
CA PRO A 131 1.70 -3.46 -14.18
C PRO A 131 1.57 -4.35 -15.42
N GLN A 132 2.16 -3.98 -16.56
CA GLN A 132 2.07 -4.81 -17.76
C GLN A 132 2.95 -6.05 -17.62
N GLN A 133 2.31 -7.22 -17.68
CA GLN A 133 2.98 -8.51 -17.73
C GLN A 133 3.71 -8.68 -19.05
N ASN A 134 5.02 -8.44 -19.02
CA ASN A 134 5.91 -8.78 -20.11
C ASN A 134 6.79 -9.96 -19.70
N GLU A 135 7.72 -10.37 -20.56
CA GLU A 135 8.77 -11.33 -20.18
C GLU A 135 9.64 -10.85 -19.00
N LYS A 136 9.56 -9.56 -18.68
CA LYS A 136 10.34 -8.90 -17.63
C LYS A 136 9.45 -8.26 -16.58
N ASN A 137 9.85 -8.43 -15.33
CA ASN A 137 9.35 -7.68 -14.19
C ASN A 137 10.21 -6.42 -14.01
N ILE A 138 9.61 -5.26 -14.27
CA ILE A 138 10.28 -3.96 -14.16
C ILE A 138 9.82 -3.26 -12.89
N ALA A 139 10.76 -2.81 -12.07
CA ALA A 139 10.49 -2.02 -10.87
C ALA A 139 11.16 -0.66 -10.96
N ALA A 140 10.46 0.40 -10.54
CA ALA A 140 11.05 1.71 -10.30
C ALA A 140 11.26 1.93 -8.80
N THR A 141 12.36 2.57 -8.44
CA THR A 141 12.65 3.02 -7.07
C THR A 141 12.80 4.53 -7.05
N TRP A 142 12.10 5.18 -6.12
CA TRP A 142 12.34 6.57 -5.77
C TRP A 142 13.36 6.66 -4.64
N SER A 143 14.41 7.45 -4.79
CA SER A 143 15.49 7.55 -3.82
C SER A 143 15.54 8.90 -3.13
N ASP A 144 15.94 8.89 -1.85
CA ASP A 144 16.36 10.07 -1.08
C ASP A 144 17.50 10.87 -1.73
N THR A 145 18.21 10.29 -2.70
CA THR A 145 19.24 10.97 -3.50
C THR A 145 18.66 11.93 -4.56
N GLY A 146 17.34 12.02 -4.67
CA GLY A 146 16.65 12.84 -5.67
C GLY A 146 16.65 12.23 -7.07
N LYS A 147 16.72 10.89 -7.13
CA LYS A 147 16.77 10.11 -8.38
C LYS A 147 15.72 9.01 -8.38
N VAL A 148 15.21 8.70 -9.57
CA VAL A 148 14.39 7.52 -9.79
C VAL A 148 15.14 6.52 -10.64
N HIS A 149 15.24 5.28 -10.20
CA HIS A 149 15.94 4.22 -10.92
C HIS A 149 14.95 3.18 -11.42
N ILE A 150 15.15 2.69 -12.65
CA ILE A 150 14.33 1.62 -13.24
C ILE A 150 15.19 0.37 -13.36
N TYR A 151 14.76 -0.74 -12.77
CA TYR A 151 15.46 -2.02 -12.74
C TYR A 151 14.63 -3.14 -13.38
N ASP A 152 15.33 -4.12 -13.96
CA ASP A 152 14.77 -5.44 -14.29
C ASP A 152 15.00 -6.37 -13.10
N VAL A 153 13.94 -6.74 -12.39
CA VAL A 153 14.01 -7.58 -11.19
C VAL A 153 13.75 -9.07 -11.48
N THR A 154 13.51 -9.42 -12.74
CA THR A 154 13.26 -10.80 -13.19
C THR A 154 14.33 -11.81 -12.75
N PRO A 155 15.65 -11.50 -12.82
CA PRO A 155 16.68 -12.46 -12.41
C PRO A 155 16.61 -12.85 -10.93
N TYR A 156 16.11 -11.94 -10.07
CA TYR A 156 15.99 -12.15 -8.63
C TYR A 156 14.78 -13.04 -8.31
N ILE A 157 13.66 -12.82 -9.00
CA ILE A 157 12.47 -13.69 -8.92
C ILE A 157 12.85 -15.11 -9.37
N ASN A 158 13.44 -15.27 -10.55
CA ASN A 158 13.83 -16.58 -11.07
C ASN A 158 14.80 -17.34 -10.13
N SER A 159 15.67 -16.61 -9.42
CA SER A 159 16.61 -17.17 -8.45
C SER A 159 15.95 -17.66 -7.15
N LEU A 160 14.80 -17.09 -6.77
CA LEU A 160 13.98 -17.58 -5.65
C LEU A 160 13.26 -18.88 -6.00
N ASP A 161 13.04 -19.16 -7.28
CA ASP A 161 12.37 -20.38 -7.75
C ASP A 161 13.34 -21.47 -8.21
N THR A 162 14.61 -21.13 -8.39
CA THR A 162 15.64 -22.05 -8.87
C THR A 162 16.74 -22.21 -7.83
N PRO A 163 16.81 -23.35 -7.13
CA PRO A 163 17.87 -23.61 -6.16
C PRO A 163 19.28 -23.45 -6.74
N GLY A 164 20.17 -22.81 -6.00
CA GLY A 164 21.59 -22.68 -6.36
C GLY A 164 21.92 -21.54 -7.35
N THR A 165 20.93 -20.89 -7.98
CA THR A 165 21.16 -19.65 -8.74
C THR A 165 21.18 -18.45 -7.82
N GLN A 166 22.16 -17.56 -8.01
CA GLN A 166 22.27 -16.30 -7.28
C GLN A 166 22.52 -15.16 -8.27
N PRO A 167 21.64 -14.14 -8.33
CA PRO A 167 21.84 -12.98 -9.19
C PRO A 167 22.96 -12.11 -8.63
N SER A 168 23.49 -11.22 -9.47
CA SER A 168 24.47 -10.23 -9.02
C SER A 168 23.83 -9.28 -8.00
N LYS A 169 24.50 -9.04 -6.87
CA LYS A 169 24.13 -7.92 -5.96
C LYS A 169 24.38 -6.54 -6.57
N PHE A 170 25.10 -6.47 -7.69
CA PHE A 170 25.37 -5.24 -8.42
C PHE A 170 24.71 -5.30 -9.80
N GLN A 171 23.68 -4.48 -9.99
CA GLN A 171 23.01 -4.30 -11.27
C GLN A 171 22.95 -2.81 -11.58
N ARG A 172 23.32 -2.44 -12.81
CA ARG A 172 23.09 -1.07 -13.28
C ARG A 172 21.59 -0.90 -13.56
N PRO A 173 20.98 0.24 -13.18
CA PRO A 173 19.63 0.57 -13.62
C PRO A 173 19.53 0.51 -15.15
N LEU A 174 18.39 0.05 -15.65
CA LEU A 174 18.02 0.20 -17.07
C LEU A 174 17.98 1.68 -17.46
N PHE A 175 17.54 2.52 -16.52
CA PHE A 175 17.50 3.97 -16.67
C PHE A 175 17.52 4.65 -15.31
N THR A 176 18.01 5.89 -15.29
CA THR A 176 17.97 6.78 -14.13
C THR A 176 17.33 8.10 -14.55
N VAL A 177 16.22 8.46 -13.92
CA VAL A 177 15.59 9.78 -14.03
C VAL A 177 16.37 10.74 -13.13
N ASP A 178 16.99 11.73 -13.75
CA ASP A 178 17.78 12.78 -13.07
C ASP A 178 17.14 14.18 -13.22
N SER A 179 15.93 14.24 -13.81
CA SER A 179 15.21 15.49 -14.07
C SER A 179 14.81 16.25 -12.79
N HIS A 180 14.76 15.56 -11.64
CA HIS A 180 14.40 16.14 -10.34
C HIS A 180 15.51 17.02 -9.73
N MET A 181 16.70 17.07 -10.34
CA MET A 181 17.80 17.97 -9.95
C MET A 181 18.22 17.83 -8.47
N GLY A 182 18.16 16.59 -7.95
CA GLY A 182 18.53 16.29 -6.57
C GLY A 182 17.45 16.54 -5.52
N ASN A 183 16.23 16.95 -5.92
CA ASN A 183 15.08 16.97 -5.01
C ASN A 183 14.52 15.55 -4.86
N GLU A 184 14.39 15.09 -3.61
CA GLU A 184 13.72 13.83 -3.31
C GLU A 184 12.18 13.94 -3.42
N GLY A 185 11.49 12.87 -3.07
CA GLY A 185 10.05 12.73 -3.24
C GLY A 185 9.57 11.34 -2.87
N PHE A 186 8.27 11.14 -3.03
CA PHE A 186 7.59 9.87 -2.77
C PHE A 186 6.66 9.51 -3.93
N ALA A 187 5.97 10.49 -4.51
CA ALA A 187 4.95 10.30 -5.54
C ALA A 187 5.47 9.59 -6.81
N MET A 188 4.97 8.38 -7.08
CA MET A 188 5.39 7.58 -8.24
C MET A 188 4.29 6.60 -8.67
N ASP A 189 4.00 6.55 -9.97
CA ASP A 189 3.04 5.59 -10.52
C ASP A 189 3.29 5.23 -11.99
N TRP A 190 3.09 3.96 -12.32
CA TRP A 190 3.15 3.43 -13.67
C TRP A 190 1.77 3.48 -14.32
N SER A 191 1.70 3.89 -15.58
CA SER A 191 0.45 3.82 -16.33
C SER A 191 0.04 2.36 -16.49
N VAL A 192 -1.21 2.04 -16.17
CA VAL A 192 -1.79 0.72 -16.46
C VAL A 192 -2.10 0.55 -17.96
N LEU A 193 -2.31 1.65 -18.68
CA LEU A 193 -2.75 1.66 -20.08
C LEU A 193 -1.60 1.71 -21.09
N ASP A 194 -0.47 2.33 -20.73
CA ASP A 194 0.69 2.51 -21.60
C ASP A 194 1.94 1.90 -20.98
N THR A 195 2.47 0.83 -21.59
CA THR A 195 3.70 0.16 -21.12
C THR A 195 4.87 1.14 -21.03
N GLY A 196 5.58 1.10 -19.90
CA GLY A 196 6.81 1.86 -19.71
C GLY A 196 6.61 3.36 -19.52
N ARG A 197 5.40 3.79 -19.18
CA ARG A 197 5.06 5.18 -18.89
C ARG A 197 4.98 5.41 -17.39
N LEU A 198 5.85 6.25 -16.85
CA LEU A 198 6.06 6.48 -15.42
C LEU A 198 5.89 7.97 -15.10
N LEU A 199 5.13 8.28 -14.05
CA LEU A 199 5.08 9.61 -13.45
C LEU A 199 5.87 9.64 -12.16
N THR A 200 6.51 10.78 -11.92
CA THR A 200 7.37 10.99 -10.76
C THR A 200 7.19 12.41 -10.19
N GLY A 201 6.84 12.56 -8.91
CA GLY A 201 6.63 13.86 -8.23
C GLY A 201 7.57 14.12 -7.06
N ASP A 202 8.12 15.33 -6.96
CA ASP A 202 9.11 15.70 -5.93
C ASP A 202 8.62 16.70 -4.88
N ILE A 203 9.42 16.87 -3.82
CA ILE A 203 9.19 17.83 -2.74
C ILE A 203 9.24 19.29 -3.21
N ALA A 204 9.78 19.55 -4.41
CA ALA A 204 9.86 20.87 -5.01
C ALA A 204 8.65 21.18 -5.93
N SER A 205 7.53 20.47 -5.73
CA SER A 205 6.24 20.62 -6.43
C SER A 205 6.23 20.21 -7.91
N ASN A 206 7.29 19.56 -8.40
CA ASN A 206 7.42 19.21 -9.81
C ASN A 206 7.00 17.77 -10.07
N ILE A 207 6.27 17.55 -11.15
CA ILE A 207 5.94 16.21 -11.64
C ILE A 207 6.57 16.01 -13.02
N TYR A 208 7.27 14.90 -13.23
CA TYR A 208 7.89 14.55 -14.50
C TYR A 208 7.25 13.30 -15.09
N LEU A 209 7.29 13.23 -16.42
CA LEU A 209 6.85 12.08 -17.19
C LEU A 209 8.07 11.41 -17.81
N THR A 210 8.18 10.10 -17.62
CA THR A 210 9.16 9.25 -18.29
C THR A 210 8.44 8.27 -19.21
N ASN A 211 8.90 8.16 -20.46
CA ASN A 211 8.35 7.22 -21.43
C ASN A 211 9.41 6.22 -21.86
N GLN A 212 9.00 4.97 -22.06
CA GLN A 212 9.78 3.99 -22.79
C GLN A 212 9.81 4.35 -24.29
N THR A 213 10.95 4.11 -24.89
CA THR A 213 11.29 4.38 -26.30
C THR A 213 11.97 3.14 -26.87
N GLN A 214 12.19 3.11 -28.18
CA GLN A 214 12.93 2.01 -28.83
C GLN A 214 14.36 1.85 -28.29
N SER A 215 14.97 2.92 -27.76
CA SER A 215 16.33 2.94 -27.24
C SER A 215 16.43 2.85 -25.71
N GLY A 216 15.36 2.48 -25.00
CA GLY A 216 15.31 2.45 -23.54
C GLY A 216 14.26 3.40 -22.98
N TYR A 217 14.60 4.24 -22.00
CA TYR A 217 13.67 5.22 -21.41
C TYR A 217 14.14 6.65 -21.66
N LYS A 218 13.18 7.59 -21.64
CA LYS A 218 13.44 9.02 -21.74
C LYS A 218 12.53 9.77 -20.78
N ALA A 219 13.14 10.45 -19.81
CA ALA A 219 12.46 11.41 -18.95
C ALA A 219 12.30 12.74 -19.69
N ASP A 220 11.15 13.38 -19.53
CA ASP A 220 10.95 14.75 -19.96
C ASP A 220 11.76 15.72 -19.10
N MET A 221 12.26 16.79 -19.73
CA MET A 221 13.02 17.84 -19.02
C MET A 221 12.12 18.92 -18.41
N MET A 222 10.88 19.05 -18.91
CA MET A 222 9.92 20.05 -18.44
C MET A 222 8.89 19.36 -17.55
N PRO A 223 8.78 19.77 -16.27
CA PRO A 223 7.78 19.22 -15.38
C PRO A 223 6.39 19.79 -15.65
N PHE A 224 5.37 19.08 -15.18
CA PHE A 224 4.07 19.67 -14.87
C PHE A 224 4.23 20.54 -13.63
N LYS A 225 3.81 21.81 -13.73
CA LYS A 225 3.84 22.76 -12.62
C LYS A 225 2.43 23.22 -12.29
N GLY A 226 2.10 23.28 -11.00
CA GLY A 226 0.80 23.78 -10.55
C GLY A 226 0.49 23.54 -9.08
N HIS A 227 1.13 22.57 -8.42
CA HIS A 227 1.17 22.52 -6.97
C HIS A 227 2.07 23.64 -6.41
N THR A 228 1.82 24.05 -5.18
CA THR A 228 2.60 25.08 -4.48
C THR A 228 3.42 24.53 -3.31
N SER A 229 3.34 23.23 -3.06
CA SER A 229 4.11 22.50 -2.05
C SER A 229 4.50 21.10 -2.59
N SER A 230 5.12 20.28 -1.74
CA SER A 230 5.54 18.90 -2.03
C SER A 230 4.42 18.07 -2.65
N VAL A 231 4.75 17.26 -3.66
CA VAL A 231 3.82 16.28 -4.25
C VAL A 231 3.97 14.96 -3.48
N GLU A 232 2.96 14.61 -2.72
CA GLU A 232 3.01 13.45 -1.81
C GLU A 232 2.65 12.14 -2.52
N ASP A 233 1.67 12.21 -3.42
CA ASP A 233 1.23 11.05 -4.21
C ASP A 233 0.66 11.45 -5.58
N LEU A 234 0.67 10.49 -6.50
CA LEU A 234 0.09 10.64 -7.84
C LEU A 234 -0.35 9.29 -8.38
N GLN A 235 -1.36 9.29 -9.26
CA GLN A 235 -1.82 8.08 -9.91
C GLN A 235 -2.36 8.35 -11.31
N TRP A 236 -1.99 7.50 -12.26
CA TRP A 236 -2.60 7.48 -13.58
C TRP A 236 -4.08 7.14 -13.50
N SER A 237 -4.87 7.74 -14.39
CA SER A 237 -6.24 7.29 -14.58
C SER A 237 -6.26 5.84 -15.06
N PRO A 238 -7.11 4.97 -14.48
CA PRO A 238 -7.23 3.59 -14.92
C PRO A 238 -7.90 3.46 -16.30
N THR A 239 -8.59 4.51 -16.78
CA THR A 239 -9.37 4.48 -18.02
C THR A 239 -8.92 5.50 -19.07
N GLU A 240 -8.30 6.61 -18.66
CA GLU A 240 -7.92 7.70 -19.55
C GLU A 240 -6.39 7.83 -19.68
N ARG A 241 -5.83 7.35 -20.80
CA ARG A 241 -4.37 7.23 -20.99
C ARG A 241 -3.56 8.51 -20.80
N ASN A 242 -4.17 9.68 -20.95
CA ASN A 242 -3.47 10.97 -20.85
C ASN A 242 -3.74 11.69 -19.53
N VAL A 243 -4.55 11.13 -18.65
CA VAL A 243 -5.01 11.77 -17.41
C VAL A 243 -4.35 11.13 -16.21
N PHE A 244 -3.99 11.94 -15.23
CA PHE A 244 -3.52 11.50 -13.92
C PHE A 244 -4.01 12.46 -12.83
N ALA A 245 -4.04 11.98 -11.60
CA ALA A 245 -4.31 12.77 -10.40
C ALA A 245 -3.02 12.92 -9.57
N SER A 246 -2.91 13.98 -8.80
CA SER A 246 -1.88 14.14 -7.77
C SER A 246 -2.42 14.84 -6.54
N CYS A 247 -1.82 14.57 -5.39
CA CYS A 247 -2.08 15.27 -4.14
C CYS A 247 -0.79 15.87 -3.57
N SER A 248 -0.95 16.79 -2.62
CA SER A 248 0.15 17.62 -2.15
C SER A 248 -0.08 18.16 -0.74
N ALA A 249 1.03 18.50 -0.09
CA ALA A 249 1.09 19.35 1.09
C ALA A 249 0.53 20.78 0.87
N ASP A 250 0.14 21.15 -0.35
CA ASP A 250 -0.64 22.37 -0.60
C ASP A 250 -2.15 22.19 -0.33
N GLN A 251 -2.53 21.04 0.25
CA GLN A 251 -3.89 20.68 0.67
C GLN A 251 -4.85 20.43 -0.51
N THR A 252 -4.32 20.33 -1.73
CA THR A 252 -5.11 20.14 -2.93
C THR A 252 -4.90 18.79 -3.59
N VAL A 253 -5.95 18.31 -4.26
CA VAL A 253 -5.86 17.28 -5.30
C VAL A 253 -6.04 17.95 -6.65
N LYS A 254 -5.19 17.61 -7.62
CA LYS A 254 -5.23 18.16 -8.98
C LYS A 254 -5.37 17.04 -10.00
N ILE A 255 -6.19 17.30 -11.03
CA ILE A 255 -6.32 16.42 -12.19
C ILE A 255 -5.60 17.05 -13.36
N TRP A 256 -4.81 16.25 -14.07
CA TRP A 256 -3.91 16.70 -15.12
C TRP A 256 -4.23 16.03 -16.44
N ASP A 257 -3.90 16.73 -17.52
CA ASP A 257 -3.88 16.16 -18.87
C ASP A 257 -2.47 16.32 -19.43
N THR A 258 -1.83 15.19 -19.71
CA THR A 258 -0.45 15.13 -20.24
C THR A 258 -0.28 15.81 -21.60
N ARG A 259 -1.37 16.02 -22.34
CA ARG A 259 -1.40 16.81 -23.58
C ARG A 259 -1.21 18.30 -23.31
N ASN A 260 -1.48 18.78 -22.09
CA ASN A 260 -1.33 20.16 -21.68
C ASN A 260 -0.46 20.29 -20.40
N LYS A 261 0.86 20.31 -20.58
CA LYS A 261 1.81 20.43 -19.47
C LYS A 261 1.80 21.78 -18.74
N LYS A 262 1.12 22.79 -19.27
CA LYS A 262 1.18 24.16 -18.74
C LYS A 262 0.26 24.40 -17.55
N LYS A 263 -0.77 23.59 -17.36
CA LYS A 263 -1.75 23.73 -16.28
C LYS A 263 -2.46 22.42 -15.99
N HIS A 264 -2.91 22.27 -14.75
CA HIS A 264 -3.88 21.25 -14.38
C HIS A 264 -5.24 21.53 -15.06
N ALA A 265 -6.03 20.48 -15.24
CA ALA A 265 -7.40 20.57 -15.72
C ALA A 265 -8.37 20.97 -14.59
N VAL A 266 -8.16 20.41 -13.39
CA VAL A 266 -8.97 20.66 -12.19
C VAL A 266 -8.04 20.79 -10.98
N SER A 267 -8.43 21.64 -10.02
CA SER A 267 -7.83 21.72 -8.69
C SER A 267 -8.94 21.78 -7.65
N ILE A 268 -8.89 20.90 -6.65
CA ILE A 268 -9.85 20.86 -5.54
C ILE A 268 -9.12 21.04 -4.21
N GLN A 269 -9.75 21.76 -3.27
CA GLN A 269 -9.31 21.76 -1.88
C GLN A 269 -9.78 20.46 -1.26
N ALA A 270 -8.88 19.49 -1.07
CA ALA A 270 -9.26 18.15 -0.65
C ALA A 270 -9.20 17.96 0.88
N SER A 271 -8.40 18.76 1.57
CA SER A 271 -8.32 18.77 3.03
C SER A 271 -8.03 20.18 3.55
N SER A 272 -8.12 20.39 4.87
CA SER A 272 -7.55 21.56 5.56
C SER A 272 -6.10 21.35 6.02
N THR A 273 -5.58 20.14 5.82
CA THR A 273 -4.23 19.69 6.14
C THR A 273 -3.56 19.11 4.89
N ASP A 274 -2.32 18.67 5.02
CA ASP A 274 -1.56 18.06 3.93
C ASP A 274 -2.28 16.80 3.44
N VAL A 275 -2.31 16.59 2.12
CA VAL A 275 -2.93 15.41 1.51
C VAL A 275 -1.81 14.47 1.09
N ASN A 276 -1.68 13.38 1.84
CA ASN A 276 -0.51 12.49 1.78
C ASN A 276 -0.63 11.41 0.72
N VAL A 277 -1.84 10.92 0.49
CA VAL A 277 -2.09 9.75 -0.36
C VAL A 277 -3.38 9.88 -1.15
N ILE A 278 -3.41 9.29 -2.35
CA ILE A 278 -4.62 9.16 -3.16
C ILE A 278 -4.73 7.77 -3.77
N THR A 279 -5.96 7.32 -4.01
CA THR A 279 -6.19 6.09 -4.75
C THR A 279 -7.45 6.18 -5.61
N TRP A 280 -7.31 5.78 -6.86
CA TRP A 280 -8.30 5.81 -7.92
C TRP A 280 -8.94 4.44 -8.02
N ASN A 281 -10.26 4.40 -7.92
CA ASN A 281 -10.99 3.16 -8.02
C ASN A 281 -10.89 2.61 -9.46
N LYS A 282 -10.41 1.36 -9.58
CA LYS A 282 -10.17 0.71 -10.87
C LYS A 282 -11.45 0.17 -11.52
N LYS A 283 -12.53 0.02 -10.74
CA LYS A 283 -13.84 -0.48 -11.20
C LYS A 283 -14.82 0.65 -11.42
N ALA A 284 -15.00 1.51 -10.44
CA ALA A 284 -15.78 2.74 -10.52
C ALA A 284 -14.86 3.94 -10.81
N SER A 285 -14.37 4.07 -12.04
CA SER A 285 -13.32 5.05 -12.41
C SER A 285 -13.70 6.54 -12.25
N TYR A 286 -14.92 6.86 -11.84
CA TYR A 286 -15.31 8.20 -11.43
C TYR A 286 -15.04 8.47 -9.94
N LEU A 287 -14.61 7.47 -9.16
CA LEU A 287 -14.28 7.59 -7.75
C LEU A 287 -12.77 7.70 -7.52
N LEU A 288 -12.41 8.66 -6.67
CA LEU A 288 -11.06 8.88 -6.15
C LEU A 288 -11.16 8.99 -4.63
N ALA A 289 -10.23 8.39 -3.89
CA ALA A 289 -10.09 8.60 -2.45
C ALA A 289 -8.80 9.37 -2.15
N SER A 290 -8.79 10.14 -1.06
CA SER A 290 -7.63 10.90 -0.57
C SER A 290 -7.53 10.80 0.94
N GLY A 291 -6.32 10.64 1.49
CA GLY A 291 -6.04 10.65 2.92
C GLY A 291 -5.19 11.85 3.34
N GLY A 292 -5.50 12.44 4.49
CA GLY A 292 -4.82 13.63 5.02
C GLY A 292 -4.04 13.41 6.30
N ASP A 293 -3.30 14.44 6.69
CA ASP A 293 -2.51 14.51 7.93
C ASP A 293 -3.35 14.52 9.21
N ASP A 294 -4.63 14.89 9.10
CA ASP A 294 -5.60 14.90 10.20
C ASP A 294 -6.26 13.53 10.46
N GLY A 295 -5.81 12.47 9.79
CA GLY A 295 -6.39 11.13 9.92
C GLY A 295 -7.74 10.97 9.23
N ILE A 296 -8.16 11.96 8.44
CA ILE A 296 -9.39 11.92 7.66
C ILE A 296 -9.09 11.38 6.27
N PHE A 297 -9.94 10.49 5.77
CA PHE A 297 -9.98 10.19 4.34
C PHE A 297 -11.33 10.58 3.73
N ASN A 298 -11.26 11.02 2.49
CA ASN A 298 -12.38 11.52 1.70
C ASN A 298 -12.53 10.70 0.43
N VAL A 299 -13.78 10.46 0.02
CA VAL A 299 -14.13 9.86 -1.28
C VAL A 299 -14.78 10.93 -2.15
N TRP A 300 -14.35 11.00 -3.40
CA TRP A 300 -14.70 12.05 -4.36
C TRP A 300 -15.31 11.45 -5.61
N ASP A 301 -16.38 12.08 -6.10
CA ASP A 301 -16.91 11.81 -7.44
C ASP A 301 -16.38 12.86 -8.42
N LEU A 302 -15.50 12.43 -9.32
CA LEU A 302 -14.84 13.26 -10.33
C LEU A 302 -15.83 13.96 -11.28
N ARG A 303 -17.05 13.43 -11.45
CA ARG A 303 -18.10 14.04 -12.28
C ARG A 303 -18.61 15.36 -11.69
N THR A 304 -18.46 15.54 -10.37
CA THR A 304 -18.88 16.76 -9.67
C THR A 304 -17.87 17.91 -9.85
N PHE A 305 -16.65 17.61 -10.30
CA PHE A 305 -15.55 18.57 -10.40
C PHE A 305 -15.78 19.64 -11.48
N THR A 306 -16.64 19.34 -12.46
CA THR A 306 -17.02 20.27 -13.53
C THR A 306 -18.31 21.02 -13.22
N SER A 307 -18.93 20.80 -12.06
CA SER A 307 -20.16 21.48 -11.66
C SER A 307 -19.90 22.95 -11.28
N SER A 308 -20.94 23.78 -11.32
CA SER A 308 -20.84 25.19 -10.91
C SER A 308 -20.67 25.38 -9.40
N LYS A 309 -20.82 24.30 -8.60
CA LYS A 309 -20.61 24.29 -7.16
C LYS A 309 -19.17 23.88 -6.86
N ALA A 310 -18.64 24.37 -5.74
CA ALA A 310 -17.36 23.88 -5.23
C ALA A 310 -17.47 22.36 -5.00
N PRO A 311 -16.52 21.55 -5.51
CA PRO A 311 -16.52 20.11 -5.28
C PRO A 311 -16.47 19.82 -3.78
N SER A 312 -17.31 18.89 -3.34
CA SER A 312 -17.33 18.36 -1.99
C SER A 312 -17.17 16.85 -2.04
N PRO A 313 -16.58 16.22 -1.01
CA PRO A 313 -16.51 14.77 -0.96
C PRO A 313 -17.93 14.17 -0.91
N VAL A 314 -18.10 12.99 -1.51
CA VAL A 314 -19.33 12.19 -1.41
C VAL A 314 -19.39 11.40 -0.11
N ALA A 315 -18.23 11.13 0.50
CA ALA A 315 -18.11 10.56 1.84
C ALA A 315 -16.83 11.07 2.52
N THR A 316 -16.89 11.22 3.84
CA THR A 316 -15.78 11.67 4.69
C THR A 316 -15.76 10.79 5.94
N PHE A 317 -14.62 10.19 6.23
CA PHE A 317 -14.44 9.27 7.35
C PHE A 317 -13.33 9.77 8.26
N LYS A 318 -13.64 9.88 9.55
CA LYS A 318 -12.69 10.25 10.60
C LYS A 318 -12.64 9.12 11.62
N TRP A 319 -11.63 8.28 11.49
CA TRP A 319 -11.39 7.12 12.36
C TRP A 319 -9.96 7.11 12.87
N HIS A 320 -9.00 7.25 11.95
CA HIS A 320 -7.59 7.32 12.30
C HIS A 320 -7.30 8.60 13.11
N ASN A 321 -6.42 8.46 14.09
CA ASN A 321 -6.05 9.53 15.03
C ASN A 321 -4.68 10.16 14.70
N ALA A 322 -4.05 9.72 13.61
CA ALA A 322 -2.77 10.21 13.11
C ALA A 322 -2.80 10.23 11.57
N PRO A 323 -1.79 10.82 10.90
CA PRO A 323 -1.75 10.93 9.44
C PRO A 323 -2.03 9.62 8.71
N ILE A 324 -2.85 9.69 7.65
CA ILE A 324 -3.05 8.55 6.75
C ILE A 324 -1.76 8.32 5.95
N THR A 325 -1.17 7.13 6.07
CA THR A 325 0.10 6.76 5.43
C THR A 325 -0.10 5.97 4.15
N SER A 326 -1.22 5.27 4.01
CA SER A 326 -1.53 4.48 2.81
C SER A 326 -3.03 4.31 2.64
N ILE A 327 -3.49 4.21 1.40
CA ILE A 327 -4.89 4.00 1.06
C ILE A 327 -4.98 3.26 -0.28
N GLU A 328 -5.74 2.16 -0.35
CA GLU A 328 -5.92 1.43 -1.60
C GLU A 328 -7.33 0.85 -1.74
N TRP A 329 -7.99 1.17 -2.86
CA TRP A 329 -9.19 0.46 -3.30
C TRP A 329 -8.88 -1.01 -3.58
N HIS A 330 -9.81 -1.89 -3.21
CA HIS A 330 -9.72 -3.29 -3.57
C HIS A 330 -9.64 -3.46 -5.10
N PRO A 331 -8.79 -4.36 -5.62
CA PRO A 331 -8.54 -4.47 -7.05
C PRO A 331 -9.74 -4.98 -7.86
N THR A 332 -10.65 -5.73 -7.22
CA THR A 332 -11.82 -6.33 -7.88
C THR A 332 -13.17 -5.83 -7.37
N GLU A 333 -13.23 -5.31 -6.14
CA GLU A 333 -14.48 -4.90 -5.49
C GLU A 333 -14.53 -3.38 -5.43
N GLU A 334 -15.61 -2.78 -5.93
CA GLU A 334 -15.67 -1.34 -6.13
C GLU A 334 -15.99 -0.54 -4.85
N SER A 335 -16.53 -1.19 -3.82
CA SER A 335 -16.90 -0.55 -2.56
C SER A 335 -15.87 -0.74 -1.44
N ILE A 336 -14.91 -1.66 -1.60
CA ILE A 336 -13.96 -2.01 -0.55
C ILE A 336 -12.70 -1.15 -0.64
N ILE A 337 -12.27 -0.57 0.49
CA ILE A 337 -11.06 0.23 0.59
C ILE A 337 -10.29 -0.09 1.87
N GLY A 338 -8.97 -0.27 1.74
CA GLY A 338 -8.04 -0.37 2.86
C GLY A 338 -7.39 0.97 3.14
N VAL A 339 -7.21 1.31 4.42
CA VAL A 339 -6.59 2.56 4.88
C VAL A 339 -5.62 2.24 6.00
N ALA A 340 -4.41 2.79 5.94
CA ALA A 340 -3.41 2.67 7.00
C ALA A 340 -3.05 4.06 7.55
N GLY A 341 -2.84 4.13 8.86
CA GLY A 341 -2.45 5.36 9.55
C GLY A 341 -1.15 5.21 10.32
N ALA A 342 -0.54 6.36 10.64
CA ALA A 342 0.59 6.45 11.56
C ALA A 342 0.20 6.20 13.04
N ASP A 343 -1.07 5.85 13.28
CA ASP A 343 -1.62 5.41 14.56
C ASP A 343 -1.60 3.88 14.70
N ASP A 344 -0.80 3.20 13.88
CA ASP A 344 -0.56 1.76 13.93
C ASP A 344 -1.83 0.92 13.72
N GLN A 345 -2.73 1.43 12.88
CA GLN A 345 -3.95 0.76 12.45
C GLN A 345 -4.00 0.61 10.93
N ILE A 346 -4.50 -0.53 10.48
CA ILE A 346 -5.02 -0.72 9.12
C ILE A 346 -6.53 -0.98 9.24
N SER A 347 -7.34 -0.11 8.68
CA SER A 347 -8.79 -0.26 8.63
C SER A 347 -9.26 -0.69 7.24
N ILE A 348 -10.27 -1.56 7.18
CA ILE A 348 -10.91 -2.01 5.95
C ILE A 348 -12.37 -1.57 6.00
N TRP A 349 -12.85 -0.99 4.89
CA TRP A 349 -14.16 -0.37 4.80
C TRP A 349 -14.95 -0.93 3.63
N ASP A 350 -16.28 -1.02 3.79
CA ASP A 350 -17.23 -1.26 2.71
C ASP A 350 -18.19 -0.09 2.58
N LEU A 351 -18.03 0.65 1.49
CA LEU A 351 -18.82 1.83 1.19
C LEU A 351 -20.21 1.51 0.62
N SER A 352 -20.54 0.23 0.40
CA SER A 352 -21.88 -0.20 0.01
C SER A 352 -22.82 -0.31 1.21
N VAL A 353 -22.28 -0.34 2.43
CA VAL A 353 -23.07 -0.44 3.67
C VAL A 353 -23.77 0.89 3.95
N GLU A 354 -25.10 0.86 3.97
CA GLU A 354 -25.93 1.98 4.40
C GLU A 354 -26.25 1.84 5.90
N PRO A 355 -26.26 2.94 6.67
CA PRO A 355 -26.66 2.90 8.07
C PRO A 355 -28.11 2.42 8.19
N ASP A 356 -28.33 1.35 8.96
CA ASP A 356 -29.69 0.88 9.23
C ASP A 356 -30.44 1.92 10.06
N THR A 357 -31.50 2.49 9.47
CA THR A 357 -32.31 3.53 10.11
C THR A 357 -33.22 2.97 11.21
N GLU A 358 -33.44 1.66 11.27
CA GLU A 358 -34.35 1.01 12.22
C GLU A 358 -33.67 0.59 13.53
N GLU A 359 -32.37 0.25 13.52
CA GLU A 359 -31.62 -0.16 14.72
C GLU A 359 -31.01 1.02 15.51
N GLY A 360 -31.25 2.26 15.09
CA GLY A 360 -30.82 3.43 15.84
C GLY A 360 -29.31 3.66 15.76
N GLY A 361 -28.83 4.07 14.58
CA GLY A 361 -27.72 4.99 14.35
C GLY A 361 -26.42 4.80 15.15
N GLN A 362 -25.35 4.41 14.45
CA GLN A 362 -23.95 4.39 14.90
C GLN A 362 -23.72 3.52 16.15
N GLN A 363 -22.97 2.43 16.00
CA GLN A 363 -22.51 1.68 17.16
C GLN A 363 -21.55 2.56 17.96
N ILE A 364 -21.92 2.92 19.18
CA ILE A 364 -21.06 3.68 20.10
C ILE A 364 -20.54 2.68 21.13
N THR A 365 -19.22 2.61 21.25
CA THR A 365 -18.55 1.81 22.28
C THR A 365 -18.84 2.32 23.69
N GLU A 366 -18.55 1.53 24.72
CA GLU A 366 -18.68 1.96 26.12
C GLU A 366 -17.88 3.23 26.43
N ASP A 367 -16.74 3.42 25.73
CA ASP A 367 -15.86 4.58 25.87
C ASP A 367 -16.27 5.79 25.00
N GLY A 368 -17.41 5.70 24.30
CA GLY A 368 -17.95 6.80 23.50
C GLY A 368 -17.33 6.95 22.11
N VAL A 369 -16.54 5.99 21.65
CA VAL A 369 -16.03 5.92 20.27
C VAL A 369 -17.17 5.50 19.35
N GLU A 370 -17.47 6.34 18.36
CA GLU A 370 -18.45 6.09 17.32
C GLU A 370 -17.84 5.20 16.23
N ILE A 371 -18.43 4.03 16.00
CA ILE A 371 -18.04 3.08 14.96
C ILE A 371 -18.94 3.29 13.75
N PRO A 372 -18.39 3.78 12.62
CA PRO A 372 -19.16 3.90 11.40
C PRO A 372 -19.57 2.52 10.88
N PRO A 373 -20.80 2.34 10.38
CA PRO A 373 -21.26 1.04 9.87
C PRO A 373 -20.48 0.53 8.66
N GLN A 374 -19.79 1.43 7.93
CA GLN A 374 -18.93 1.08 6.81
C GLN A 374 -17.59 0.46 7.25
N LEU A 375 -17.19 0.59 8.53
CA LEU A 375 -15.95 0.01 9.02
C LEU A 375 -16.13 -1.50 9.21
N LEU A 376 -15.46 -2.31 8.37
CA LEU A 376 -15.55 -3.77 8.40
C LEU A 376 -14.54 -4.42 9.33
N PHE A 377 -13.33 -3.88 9.39
CA PHE A 377 -12.21 -4.54 10.06
C PHE A 377 -11.14 -3.54 10.49
N VAL A 378 -10.46 -3.84 11.61
CA VAL A 378 -9.27 -3.12 12.05
C VAL A 378 -8.18 -4.13 12.37
N HIS A 379 -7.07 -4.07 11.63
CA HIS A 379 -5.85 -4.81 11.88
C HIS A 379 -4.87 -3.95 12.69
N GLN A 380 -4.33 -4.53 13.76
CA GLN A 380 -3.34 -3.92 14.65
C GLN A 380 -2.25 -4.93 15.01
N GLY A 381 -1.21 -4.44 15.70
CA GLY A 381 -0.09 -5.27 16.17
C GLY A 381 1.20 -5.08 15.39
N GLN A 382 1.23 -4.14 14.44
CA GLN A 382 2.45 -3.61 13.84
C GLN A 382 2.72 -2.20 14.36
N SER A 383 3.99 -1.83 14.50
CA SER A 383 4.39 -0.46 14.80
C SER A 383 5.06 0.22 13.62
N GLU A 384 4.74 1.49 13.45
CA GLU A 384 5.13 2.39 12.36
C GLU A 384 4.72 1.89 10.97
N ILE A 385 3.42 1.67 10.75
CA ILE A 385 2.89 1.21 9.45
C ILE A 385 3.14 2.26 8.36
N LYS A 386 3.72 1.82 7.23
CA LYS A 386 4.13 2.73 6.13
C LYS A 386 3.29 2.57 4.87
N GLU A 387 2.99 1.33 4.46
CA GLU A 387 2.29 1.07 3.20
C GLU A 387 1.50 -0.24 3.26
N ILE A 388 0.36 -0.28 2.55
CA ILE A 388 -0.45 -1.48 2.34
C ILE A 388 -0.65 -1.73 0.83
N HIS A 389 -0.80 -2.99 0.45
CA HIS A 389 -1.23 -3.38 -0.90
C HIS A 389 -2.15 -4.60 -0.86
N TRP A 390 -3.20 -4.58 -1.67
CA TRP A 390 -4.01 -5.77 -1.96
C TRP A 390 -3.26 -6.72 -2.90
N HIS A 391 -3.27 -8.01 -2.60
CA HIS A 391 -2.68 -9.03 -3.46
C HIS A 391 -3.59 -9.31 -4.66
N LYS A 392 -3.10 -9.02 -5.87
CA LYS A 392 -3.90 -9.09 -7.11
C LYS A 392 -4.31 -10.51 -7.53
N GLN A 393 -3.62 -11.54 -7.03
CA GLN A 393 -3.83 -12.94 -7.42
C GLN A 393 -4.34 -13.84 -6.29
N ILE A 394 -4.45 -13.31 -5.06
CA ILE A 394 -4.95 -14.03 -3.87
C ILE A 394 -6.09 -13.14 -3.34
N PRO A 395 -7.35 -13.42 -3.70
CA PRO A 395 -8.48 -12.58 -3.33
C PRO A 395 -8.60 -12.40 -1.82
N GLY A 396 -8.89 -11.17 -1.37
CA GLY A 396 -9.02 -10.81 0.05
C GLY A 396 -7.68 -10.69 0.81
N CYS A 397 -6.56 -11.06 0.19
CA CYS A 397 -5.26 -10.96 0.84
C CYS A 397 -4.72 -9.53 0.75
N MET A 398 -4.31 -8.98 1.90
CA MET A 398 -3.58 -7.73 2.03
C MET A 398 -2.17 -8.00 2.57
N ILE A 399 -1.23 -7.18 2.14
CA ILE A 399 0.13 -7.12 2.67
C ILE A 399 0.36 -5.72 3.23
N SER A 400 1.08 -5.62 4.33
CA SER A 400 1.52 -4.36 4.91
C SER A 400 3.02 -4.38 5.20
N THR A 401 3.66 -3.22 5.15
CA THR A 401 5.01 -3.00 5.66
C THR A 401 5.00 -1.98 6.79
N ALA A 402 5.82 -2.22 7.81
CA ALA A 402 5.93 -1.39 8.99
C ALA A 402 7.38 -1.39 9.51
N GLY A 403 7.66 -0.58 10.53
CA GLY A 403 8.95 -0.64 11.26
C GLY A 403 9.23 -2.02 11.87
N THR A 404 8.17 -2.78 12.14
CA THR A 404 8.18 -4.14 12.71
C THR A 404 8.24 -5.27 11.66
N GLY A 405 8.33 -4.94 10.37
CA GLY A 405 8.41 -5.92 9.28
C GLY A 405 7.13 -5.98 8.44
N PHE A 406 6.85 -7.15 7.88
CA PHE A 406 5.70 -7.38 7.00
C PHE A 406 4.63 -8.19 7.70
N ASN A 407 3.36 -7.82 7.50
CA ASN A 407 2.25 -8.76 7.70
C ASN A 407 1.65 -9.09 6.35
N ILE A 408 1.28 -10.35 6.16
CA ILE A 408 0.44 -10.81 5.04
C ILE A 408 -0.75 -11.53 5.65
N PHE A 409 -1.94 -11.03 5.34
CA PHE A 409 -3.15 -11.50 5.99
C PHE A 409 -4.35 -11.49 5.06
N LYS A 410 -5.34 -12.30 5.41
CA LYS A 410 -6.67 -12.37 4.81
C LYS A 410 -7.67 -12.46 5.94
N THR A 411 -8.61 -11.53 5.97
CA THR A 411 -9.65 -11.50 7.00
C THR A 411 -10.82 -12.40 6.60
N ILE A 412 -11.68 -12.75 7.54
CA ILE A 412 -12.92 -13.48 7.23
C ILE A 412 -13.96 -12.62 6.49
N SER A 413 -13.77 -11.29 6.49
CA SER A 413 -14.76 -10.32 6.00
C SER A 413 -14.57 -9.92 4.54
N VAL A 414 -13.41 -10.19 3.91
CA VAL A 414 -13.06 -9.72 2.54
C VAL A 414 -12.42 -10.82 1.69
#